data_AF-A0A2P2QUR8-F1
#
_entry.id   AF-A0A2P2QUR8-F1
#
_cell.length_a   1.000
_cell.length_b   1.000
_cell.length_c   1.000
_cell.angle_alpha   90.00
_cell.angle_beta   90.00
_cell.angle_gamma   90.00
#
_symmetry.space_group_name_H-M   'P 1'
#
loop_
_entity.id
_entity.type
_entity.pdbx_description
1 polymer ?
#
loop_
_entity_poly.entity_id
_entity_poly.type
_entity_poly.pdbx_seq_one_letter_code
_entity_poly.pdbx_strand_id
1 'polypeptide(L)'
;MAALDYFVAIESDIFAPTYGGNMAKLVEGHRRFLGHKKTILLDRKALVELIDQYKSGMLDWEEFASAVKEAHSDRMGSPTKRLEVPGKPKEEDYFYTNPQECLPPLDES
;
A
#
# COMPACT_ATOMS: atom_id res chain seq x y z
N MET A 1 -8.35 -20.59 -5.77
CA MET A 1 -8.02 -19.41 -6.61
C MET A 1 -7.09 -18.45 -5.87
N ALA A 2 -7.39 -18.05 -4.63
CA ALA A 2 -6.58 -17.09 -3.85
C ALA A 2 -5.05 -17.36 -3.73
N ALA A 3 -4.60 -18.62 -3.70
CA ALA A 3 -3.17 -18.93 -3.59
C ALA A 3 -2.36 -18.45 -4.81
N LEU A 4 -2.91 -18.59 -6.02
CA LEU A 4 -2.23 -18.13 -7.22
C LEU A 4 -2.19 -16.59 -7.28
N ASP A 5 -3.31 -15.94 -6.94
CA ASP A 5 -3.39 -14.48 -6.86
C ASP A 5 -2.37 -13.92 -5.85
N TYR A 6 -2.15 -14.63 -4.74
CA TYR A 6 -1.13 -14.31 -3.75
C TYR A 6 0.28 -14.37 -4.35
N PHE A 7 0.65 -15.50 -4.97
CA PHE A 7 1.99 -15.67 -5.54
C PHE A 7 2.28 -14.64 -6.64
N VAL A 8 1.30 -14.37 -7.51
CA VAL A 8 1.43 -13.33 -8.54
C VAL A 8 1.63 -11.95 -7.92
N ALA A 9 0.90 -11.62 -6.84
CA ALA A 9 1.00 -10.32 -6.18
C ALA A 9 2.30 -10.12 -5.40
N ILE A 10 2.89 -11.17 -4.82
CA ILE A 10 4.19 -11.05 -4.13
C ILE A 10 5.36 -10.99 -5.11
N GLU A 11 5.25 -11.62 -6.28
CA GLU A 11 6.30 -11.62 -7.31
C GLU A 11 6.22 -10.43 -8.28
N SER A 12 5.14 -9.64 -8.26
CA SER A 12 5.05 -8.45 -9.11
C SER A 12 6.05 -7.36 -8.72
N ASP A 13 6.48 -6.57 -9.70
CA ASP A 13 7.35 -5.40 -9.45
C ASP A 13 6.64 -4.36 -8.57
N ILE A 14 5.37 -4.08 -8.89
CA ILE A 14 4.52 -3.14 -8.18
C ILE A 14 3.24 -3.86 -7.78
N PHE A 15 2.83 -3.67 -6.52
CA PHE A 15 1.53 -4.09 -6.02
C PHE A 15 0.67 -2.86 -5.70
N ALA A 16 -0.59 -2.84 -6.13
CA ALA A 16 -1.52 -1.73 -5.85
C ALA A 16 -2.88 -2.30 -5.44
N PRO A 17 -3.12 -2.53 -4.13
CA PRO A 17 -4.38 -3.07 -3.66
C PRO A 17 -5.50 -2.04 -3.80
N THR A 18 -6.67 -2.48 -4.27
CA THR A 18 -7.87 -1.63 -4.35
C THR A 18 -8.59 -1.54 -3.00
N TYR A 19 -8.45 -2.54 -2.11
CA TYR A 19 -9.09 -2.54 -0.80
C TYR A 19 -8.20 -3.15 0.29
N GLY A 20 -8.21 -2.52 1.47
CA GLY A 20 -7.40 -2.91 2.64
C GLY A 20 -7.99 -4.11 3.41
N GLY A 21 -8.23 -5.22 2.72
CA GLY A 21 -8.69 -6.48 3.32
C GLY A 21 -7.54 -7.37 3.79
N ASN A 22 -7.88 -8.52 4.39
CA ASN A 22 -6.89 -9.48 4.91
C ASN A 22 -5.88 -9.95 3.86
N MET A 23 -6.33 -10.14 2.62
CA MET A 23 -5.45 -10.52 1.51
C MET A 23 -4.42 -9.43 1.18
N ALA A 24 -4.87 -8.17 1.10
CA ALA A 24 -3.97 -7.03 0.85
C ALA A 24 -2.95 -6.89 1.98
N LYS A 25 -3.41 -6.97 3.23
CA LYS A 25 -2.55 -6.94 4.42
C LYS A 25 -1.49 -8.06 4.41
N LEU A 26 -1.88 -9.28 4.02
CA LEU A 26 -0.95 -10.42 3.91
C LEU A 26 0.10 -10.21 2.83
N VAL A 27 -0.32 -9.78 1.62
CA VAL A 27 0.61 -9.49 0.51
C VAL A 27 1.55 -8.35 0.87
N GLU A 28 1.03 -7.26 1.43
CA GLU A 28 1.83 -6.11 1.88
C GLU A 28 2.89 -6.53 2.90
N GLY A 29 2.51 -7.29 3.92
CA GLY A 29 3.45 -7.75 4.93
C GLY A 29 4.54 -8.66 4.39
N HIS A 30 4.20 -9.57 3.47
CA HIS A 30 5.20 -10.41 2.82
C HIS A 30 6.13 -9.60 1.90
N ARG A 31 5.58 -8.65 1.14
CA ARG A 31 6.37 -7.73 0.30
C ARG A 31 7.30 -6.84 1.14
N ARG A 32 6.87 -6.40 2.33
CA ARG A 32 7.72 -5.71 3.32
C ARG A 32 8.85 -6.63 3.80
N PHE A 33 8.53 -7.88 4.16
CA PHE A 33 9.50 -8.88 4.59
C PHE A 33 10.58 -9.18 3.54
N LEU A 34 10.21 -9.23 2.25
CA LEU A 34 11.12 -9.48 1.13
C LEU A 34 11.93 -8.25 0.69
N GLY A 35 12.24 -7.32 1.62
CA GLY A 35 13.04 -6.13 1.33
C GLY A 35 12.23 -4.96 0.75
N HIS A 36 11.02 -4.73 1.26
CA HIS A 36 10.18 -3.59 0.90
C HIS A 36 9.89 -3.46 -0.60
N LYS A 37 9.41 -4.56 -1.22
CA LYS A 37 8.96 -4.51 -2.62
C LYS A 37 7.88 -3.43 -2.80
N LYS A 38 7.99 -2.64 -3.87
CA LYS A 38 7.20 -1.42 -4.10
C LYS A 38 5.69 -1.70 -4.03
N THR A 39 4.99 -0.96 -3.19
CA THR A 39 3.55 -1.14 -2.98
C THR A 39 2.84 0.21 -2.91
N ILE A 40 1.84 0.45 -3.77
CA ILE A 40 1.13 1.73 -3.85
C ILE A 40 -0.20 1.60 -3.12
N LEU A 41 -0.33 2.28 -1.97
CA LEU A 41 -1.57 2.36 -1.22
C LEU A 41 -2.45 3.45 -1.82
N LEU A 42 -3.46 3.06 -2.59
CA LEU A 42 -4.31 4.00 -3.30
C LEU A 42 -5.12 4.90 -2.34
N ASP A 43 -5.06 6.20 -2.54
CA ASP A 43 -6.09 7.12 -2.06
C ASP A 43 -7.26 7.09 -3.04
N ARG A 44 -8.21 6.20 -2.75
CA ARG A 44 -9.36 5.97 -3.64
C ARG A 44 -10.21 7.22 -3.83
N LYS A 45 -10.34 8.07 -2.81
CA LYS A 45 -11.19 9.27 -2.92
C LYS A 45 -10.55 10.26 -3.88
N ALA A 46 -9.27 10.56 -3.66
CA ALA A 46 -8.51 11.41 -4.56
C ALA A 46 -8.50 10.84 -5.99
N LEU A 47 -8.31 9.52 -6.15
CA LEU A 47 -8.29 8.90 -7.46
C LEU A 47 -9.63 9.03 -8.21
N VAL A 48 -10.75 8.84 -7.51
CA VAL A 48 -12.09 9.00 -8.11
C VAL A 48 -12.31 10.45 -8.55
N GLU A 49 -12.01 11.43 -7.70
CA GLU A 49 -12.14 12.85 -8.02
C GLU A 49 -11.27 13.25 -9.22
N LEU A 50 -10.01 12.81 -9.25
CA LEU A 50 -9.08 13.10 -10.36
C LEU A 50 -9.53 12.43 -11.67
N ILE A 51 -10.05 11.20 -11.61
CA ILE A 51 -10.60 10.51 -12.78
C ILE A 51 -11.80 11.27 -13.33
N ASP A 52 -12.68 11.77 -12.47
CA ASP A 52 -13.86 12.52 -12.89
C ASP A 52 -13.45 13.85 -13.55
N GLN A 53 -12.48 14.57 -12.97
CA GLN A 53 -11.95 15.80 -13.56
C GLN A 53 -11.28 15.59 -14.92
N TYR A 54 -10.52 14.50 -15.06
CA TYR A 54 -9.93 14.11 -16.34
C TYR A 54 -11.02 13.79 -17.38
N LYS A 55 -12.03 13.00 -17.00
CA LYS A 55 -13.14 12.63 -17.90
C LYS A 55 -14.02 13.80 -18.31
N SER A 56 -14.18 14.81 -17.46
CA SER A 56 -14.89 16.04 -17.82
C SER A 56 -14.06 17.00 -18.68
N GLY A 57 -12.78 16.69 -18.94
CA GLY A 57 -11.84 17.55 -19.67
C GLY A 57 -11.36 18.75 -18.87
N MET A 58 -11.49 18.74 -17.53
CA MET A 58 -10.95 19.79 -16.67
C MET A 58 -9.44 19.65 -16.46
N LEU A 59 -8.92 18.43 -16.56
CA LEU A 59 -7.49 18.12 -16.54
C LEU A 59 -7.10 17.44 -17.85
N ASP A 60 -5.93 17.80 -18.37
CA ASP A 60 -5.29 16.97 -19.39
C ASP A 60 -4.59 15.74 -18.78
N TRP A 61 -3.97 14.92 -19.63
CA TRP A 61 -3.29 13.70 -19.16
C TRP A 61 -2.07 14.00 -18.28
N GLU A 62 -1.30 15.05 -18.57
CA GLU A 62 -0.10 15.39 -17.81
C GLU A 62 -0.46 15.92 -16.42
N GLU A 63 -1.47 16.80 -16.36
CA GLU A 63 -2.02 17.33 -15.11
C GLU A 63 -2.62 16.21 -14.26
N PHE A 64 -3.45 15.34 -14.85
CA PHE A 64 -4.02 14.18 -14.17
C PHE A 64 -2.92 13.25 -13.63
N ALA A 65 -1.93 12.89 -14.46
CA ALA A 65 -0.87 11.98 -14.07
C ALA A 65 0.02 12.59 -12.97
N SER A 66 0.28 13.90 -13.03
CA SER A 66 1.03 14.62 -12.00
C SER A 66 0.28 14.63 -10.67
N ALA A 67 -1.01 14.99 -10.69
CA ALA A 67 -1.86 15.02 -9.51
C ALA A 67 -2.01 13.64 -8.86
N VAL A 68 -2.16 12.57 -9.66
CA VAL A 68 -2.20 11.19 -9.14
C VAL A 68 -0.86 10.83 -8.46
N LYS A 69 0.28 11.17 -9.06
CA LYS A 69 1.60 10.91 -8.46
C LYS A 69 1.78 11.69 -7.16
N GLU A 70 1.37 12.94 -7.12
CA GLU A 70 1.45 13.80 -5.94
C GLU A 70 0.58 13.26 -4.79
N ALA A 71 -0.67 12.88 -5.08
CA ALA A 71 -1.58 12.31 -4.09
C ALA A 71 -1.10 10.98 -3.47
N HIS A 72 -0.14 10.30 -4.12
CA HIS A 72 0.36 8.98 -3.71
C HIS A 72 1.86 8.96 -3.39
N SER A 73 2.54 10.11 -3.39
CA SER A 73 4.00 10.23 -3.18
C SER A 73 4.47 9.54 -1.89
N ASP A 74 3.75 9.76 -0.79
CA ASP A 74 4.05 9.19 0.53
C ASP A 74 3.36 7.84 0.80
N ARG A 75 2.68 7.28 -0.20
CA ARG A 75 1.84 6.08 -0.08
C ARG A 75 2.48 4.85 -0.75
N MET A 76 3.80 4.76 -0.67
CA MET A 76 4.63 3.80 -1.41
C MET A 76 5.01 2.53 -0.61
N GLY A 77 4.27 2.23 0.46
CA GLY A 77 4.43 0.98 1.21
C GLY A 77 5.75 0.90 1.96
N SER A 78 6.26 2.06 2.38
CA SER A 78 7.47 2.21 3.19
C SER A 78 7.40 1.37 4.48
N PRO A 79 8.55 1.09 5.10
CA PRO A 79 8.58 0.51 6.43
C PRO A 79 7.75 1.36 7.41
N THR A 80 6.90 0.72 8.21
CA THR A 80 6.09 1.40 9.22
C THR A 80 6.17 0.65 10.55
N LYS A 81 5.79 1.33 11.64
CA LYS A 81 5.54 0.65 12.92
C LYS A 81 4.16 0.02 12.92
N ARG A 82 4.00 -1.12 13.59
CA ARG A 82 2.66 -1.70 13.82
C ARG A 82 1.83 -0.78 14.68
N LEU A 83 0.53 -0.71 14.39
CA LEU A 83 -0.43 -0.10 15.30
C LEU A 83 -0.63 -1.02 16.51
N GLU A 84 -0.21 -0.56 17.68
CA GLU A 84 -0.48 -1.18 18.97
C GLU A 84 -1.59 -0.40 19.69
N VAL A 85 -2.57 -1.11 20.25
CA VAL A 85 -3.75 -0.54 20.88
C VAL A 85 -3.88 -1.16 22.27
N PRO A 86 -3.38 -0.48 23.32
CA PRO A 86 -3.30 -1.04 24.66
C PRO A 86 -4.64 -1.61 25.15
N GLY A 87 -4.61 -2.86 25.61
CA GLY A 87 -5.78 -3.58 26.12
C GLY A 87 -6.76 -4.05 25.03
N LYS A 88 -6.45 -3.87 23.74
CA LYS A 88 -7.31 -4.24 22.62
C LYS A 88 -6.56 -5.00 21.51
N PRO A 89 -6.07 -6.21 21.78
CA PRO A 89 -5.25 -6.98 20.82
C PRO A 89 -5.95 -7.33 19.50
N LYS A 90 -7.28 -7.21 19.42
CA LYS A 90 -8.04 -7.42 18.17
C LYS A 90 -8.07 -6.19 17.25
N GLU A 91 -7.78 -5.00 17.77
CA GLU A 91 -7.72 -3.74 17.02
C GLU A 91 -6.29 -3.40 16.58
N GLU A 92 -5.31 -4.18 17.04
CA GLU A 92 -3.90 -4.06 16.66
C GLU A 92 -3.64 -4.61 15.25
N ASP A 93 -2.55 -4.15 14.63
CA ASP A 93 -2.08 -4.77 13.40
C ASP A 93 -1.58 -6.18 13.64
N TYR A 94 -2.02 -7.13 12.82
CA TYR A 94 -1.47 -8.48 12.86
C TYR A 94 0.03 -8.46 12.55
N PHE A 95 0.78 -9.30 13.25
CA PHE A 95 2.21 -9.53 13.00
C PHE A 95 2.52 -9.69 11.49
N TYR A 96 1.75 -10.53 10.78
CA TYR A 96 1.94 -10.79 9.35
C TYR A 96 1.59 -9.62 8.43
N THR A 97 0.90 -8.60 8.92
CA THR A 97 0.63 -7.38 8.12
C THR A 97 1.86 -6.50 8.05
N ASN A 98 2.67 -6.50 9.11
CA ASN A 98 3.88 -5.70 9.18
C ASN A 98 4.87 -6.35 10.18
N PRO A 99 5.74 -7.26 9.70
CA PRO A 99 6.66 -8.02 10.54
C PRO A 99 7.92 -7.20 10.85
N GLN A 100 7.75 -5.98 11.36
CA GLN A 100 8.84 -5.02 11.56
C GLN A 100 9.94 -5.59 12.47
N GLU A 101 9.61 -6.40 13.47
CA GLU A 101 10.62 -7.00 14.37
C GLU A 101 11.53 -8.00 13.66
N CYS A 102 11.14 -8.48 12.48
CA CYS A 102 11.95 -9.38 11.66
C CYS A 102 12.80 -8.63 10.62
N LEU A 103 12.62 -7.31 10.50
CA LEU A 103 13.37 -6.48 9.59
C LEU A 103 14.60 -5.91 10.29
N PRO A 104 15.69 -5.62 9.56
CA PRO A 104 16.79 -4.81 10.09
C PRO A 104 16.24 -3.50 10.66
N PRO A 105 16.87 -2.95 11.73
CA PRO A 105 16.53 -1.61 12.20
C PRO A 105 16.55 -0.65 11.02
N LEU A 106 15.52 0.19 10.91
CA LEU A 106 15.55 1.30 9.97
C LEU A 106 16.67 2.20 10.45
N ASP A 107 17.76 2.30 9.68
CA ASP A 107 18.80 3.28 9.95
C ASP A 107 18.09 4.64 10.11
N GLU A 108 18.30 5.28 11.26
CA GLU A 108 17.83 6.64 11.51
C GLU A 108 18.65 7.58 10.61
N SER A 109 18.23 7.71 9.35
CA SER A 109 18.78 8.64 8.38
C SER A 109 18.17 10.02 8.50
#